data_AF-A0A090Q9L0-F1
#
_entry.id   AF-A0A090Q9L0-F1
#
_cell.length_a   1.000
_cell.length_b   1.000
_cell.length_c   1.000
_cell.angle_alpha   90.00
_cell.angle_beta   90.00
_cell.angle_gamma   90.00
#
_symmetry.space_group_name_H-M   'P 1'
#
loop_
_entity.id
_entity.type
_entity.pdbx_description
1 polymer ?
#
loop_
_entity_poly.entity_id
_entity_poly.type
_entity_poly.pdbx_seq_one_letter_code
_entity_poly.pdbx_strand_id
1 'polypeptide(L)'
;MIKFTKQQLAQLESKNITTDTILKQIERFKIGFPVVKLDRPAVVSDGILKLHNSDHSRYQRLYEERLDHLQILKFVPASGAATRMFKFLHEFLKDFDPCEDSINSFINKNRAQELFTFFIAIEKFPFYDEVMASLRTTYNEWHAKADREKKILFVKQMLEIDGLNYGNMPKGLVPFHRYKDHNTTAFEEHLFEASIYASTNKQARLHFTIAEDFKDHFNAEFDRIEKIVESKTGTEFEIEFSHQKSSTDTIAVDYNNQPIVTETGDLFFSRLGMELY
;
A
#
# COMPACT_ATOMS: atom_id res chain seq x y z
N MET A 1 6.63 -27.65 -23.94
CA MET A 1 7.43 -26.42 -23.84
C MET A 1 6.48 -25.25 -24.07
N ILE A 2 6.40 -24.31 -23.13
CA ILE A 2 5.49 -23.17 -23.24
C ILE A 2 5.92 -22.32 -24.44
N LYS A 3 4.98 -22.01 -25.33
CA LYS A 3 5.21 -21.15 -26.50
C LYS A 3 4.40 -19.88 -26.33
N PHE A 4 5.07 -18.74 -26.49
CA PHE A 4 4.44 -17.42 -26.41
C PHE A 4 4.02 -16.95 -27.81
N THR A 5 2.91 -16.22 -27.88
CA THR A 5 2.47 -15.58 -29.12
C THR A 5 3.35 -14.38 -29.47
N LYS A 6 3.24 -13.85 -30.69
CA LYS A 6 3.98 -12.63 -31.08
C LYS A 6 3.64 -11.43 -30.19
N GLN A 7 2.37 -11.29 -29.81
CA GLN A 7 1.91 -10.24 -28.91
C GLN A 7 2.56 -10.36 -27.53
N GLN A 8 2.59 -11.57 -26.97
CA GLN A 8 3.21 -11.83 -25.67
C GLN A 8 4.73 -11.61 -25.69
N LEU A 9 5.40 -11.97 -26.79
CA LEU A 9 6.83 -11.67 -26.96
C LEU A 9 7.10 -10.16 -27.00
N ALA A 10 6.26 -9.38 -27.69
CA ALA A 10 6.36 -7.93 -27.70
C ALA A 10 6.09 -7.30 -26.32
N GLN A 11 5.14 -7.86 -25.55
CA GLN A 11 4.87 -7.47 -24.17
C GLN A 11 6.08 -7.73 -23.24
N LEU A 12 6.74 -8.89 -23.40
CA LEU A 12 7.94 -9.22 -22.65
C LEU A 12 9.09 -8.26 -22.98
N GLU A 13 9.28 -7.95 -24.27
CA GLU A 13 10.29 -6.99 -24.72
C GLU A 13 10.04 -5.59 -24.17
N SER A 14 8.80 -5.09 -24.20
CA SER A 14 8.47 -3.77 -23.65
C SER A 14 8.66 -3.69 -22.13
N LYS A 15 8.47 -4.80 -21.41
CA LYS A 15 8.76 -4.92 -19.99
C LYS A 15 10.24 -5.17 -19.65
N ASN A 16 11.09 -5.34 -20.67
CA ASN A 16 12.49 -5.74 -20.53
C ASN A 16 12.67 -7.07 -19.76
N ILE A 17 11.79 -8.03 -20.05
CA ILE A 17 11.82 -9.39 -19.51
C ILE A 17 12.14 -10.36 -20.65
N THR A 18 13.10 -11.27 -20.45
CA THR A 18 13.40 -12.29 -21.45
C THR A 18 12.50 -13.52 -21.28
N THR A 19 12.22 -14.22 -22.38
CA THR A 19 11.50 -15.51 -22.34
C THR A 19 12.16 -16.52 -21.39
N ASP A 20 13.50 -16.55 -21.34
CA ASP A 20 14.25 -17.40 -20.42
C ASP A 20 13.97 -17.06 -18.95
N THR A 21 13.85 -15.77 -18.61
CA THR A 21 13.48 -15.33 -17.26
C THR A 21 12.10 -15.86 -16.87
N ILE A 22 11.12 -15.76 -17.77
CA ILE A 22 9.77 -16.28 -17.53
C ILE A 22 9.79 -17.81 -17.34
N LEU A 23 10.49 -18.53 -18.21
CA LEU A 23 10.58 -19.98 -18.11
C LEU A 23 11.23 -20.41 -16.79
N LYS A 24 12.26 -19.69 -16.32
CA LYS A 24 12.89 -19.90 -15.00
C LYS A 24 11.94 -19.61 -13.84
N GLN A 25 11.11 -18.56 -13.92
CA GLN A 25 10.09 -18.28 -12.91
C GLN A 25 9.08 -19.43 -12.82
N ILE A 26 8.57 -19.91 -13.96
CA ILE A 26 7.62 -21.02 -14.01
C ILE A 26 8.25 -22.32 -13.50
N GLU A 27 9.49 -22.61 -13.90
CA GLU A 27 10.21 -23.79 -13.42
C GLU A 27 10.44 -23.72 -11.91
N ARG A 28 10.68 -22.52 -11.35
CA ARG A 28 10.77 -22.31 -9.90
C ARG A 28 9.46 -22.64 -9.20
N PHE A 29 8.30 -22.29 -9.76
CA PHE A 29 7.02 -22.66 -9.16
C PHE A 29 6.77 -24.18 -9.17
N LYS A 30 7.22 -24.88 -10.21
CA LYS A 30 7.11 -26.35 -10.30
C LYS A 30 8.04 -27.09 -9.33
N ILE A 31 9.30 -26.68 -9.27
CA ILE A 31 10.32 -27.32 -8.41
C ILE A 31 10.13 -26.91 -6.94
N GLY A 32 9.50 -25.75 -6.70
CA GLY A 32 9.39 -25.13 -5.40
C GLY A 32 10.63 -24.34 -5.01
N PHE A 33 10.55 -23.71 -3.84
CA PHE A 33 11.66 -22.97 -3.25
C PHE A 33 12.48 -23.89 -2.35
N PRO A 34 13.82 -23.75 -2.36
CA PRO A 34 14.65 -24.52 -1.44
C PRO A 34 14.24 -24.20 -0.01
N VAL A 35 14.13 -25.24 0.82
CA VAL A 35 13.85 -25.07 2.25
C VAL A 35 14.97 -24.26 2.86
N VAL A 36 14.64 -23.08 3.40
CA VAL A 36 15.59 -22.26 4.14
C VAL A 36 15.89 -22.99 5.45
N LYS A 37 17.13 -23.48 5.60
CA LYS A 37 17.61 -24.00 6.87
C LYS A 37 17.86 -22.83 7.80
N LEU A 38 16.93 -22.61 8.73
CA LEU A 38 17.15 -21.68 9.83
C LEU A 38 18.27 -22.25 10.71
N ASP A 39 19.29 -21.44 11.01
CA ASP A 39 20.37 -21.82 11.93
C ASP A 39 19.84 -21.80 13.37
N ARG A 40 19.60 -20.61 13.91
CA ARG A 40 18.96 -20.33 15.20
C ARG A 40 18.50 -18.87 15.24
N PRO A 41 17.55 -18.48 16.10
CA PRO A 41 17.10 -17.08 16.16
C PRO A 41 18.24 -16.16 16.58
N ALA A 42 18.24 -14.94 16.05
CA ALA A 42 19.11 -13.88 16.57
C ALA A 42 18.64 -13.52 18.00
N VAL A 43 19.56 -13.59 18.97
CA VAL A 43 19.31 -13.22 20.36
C VAL A 43 20.33 -12.18 20.81
N VAL A 44 20.09 -11.56 21.96
CA VAL A 44 21.09 -10.67 22.57
C VAL A 44 22.40 -11.45 22.75
N SER A 45 23.50 -10.89 22.24
CA SER A 45 24.83 -11.51 22.21
C SER A 45 25.05 -12.60 21.15
N ASP A 46 24.05 -12.88 20.30
CA ASP A 46 24.17 -13.76 19.12
C ASP A 46 23.33 -13.19 17.97
N GLY A 47 23.93 -12.27 17.20
CA GLY A 47 23.27 -11.57 16.10
C GLY A 47 22.55 -10.27 16.49
N ILE A 48 22.22 -10.04 17.78
CA ILE A 48 21.70 -8.76 18.27
C ILE A 48 22.67 -8.14 19.26
N LEU A 49 23.23 -6.97 18.90
CA LEU A 49 24.01 -6.14 19.81
C LEU A 49 23.06 -5.35 20.73
N LYS A 50 23.16 -5.55 22.04
CA LYS A 50 22.45 -4.74 23.04
C LYS A 50 23.40 -3.68 23.58
N LEU A 51 23.05 -2.41 23.38
CA LEU A 51 23.79 -1.30 23.95
C LEU A 51 23.58 -1.22 25.46
N HIS A 52 24.62 -0.85 26.21
CA HIS A 52 24.45 -0.55 27.63
C HIS A 52 23.75 0.80 27.80
N ASN A 53 22.98 0.95 28.88
CA ASN A 53 22.32 2.22 29.19
C ASN A 53 23.32 3.40 29.29
N SER A 54 24.55 3.13 29.75
CA SER A 54 25.65 4.12 29.78
C SER A 54 26.11 4.58 28.40
N ASP A 55 25.94 3.75 27.38
CA ASP A 55 26.35 4.07 26.01
C ASP A 55 25.29 4.86 25.25
N HIS A 56 24.02 4.84 25.68
CA HIS A 56 22.94 5.57 25.00
C HIS A 56 23.24 7.06 24.91
N SER A 57 23.56 7.70 26.05
CA SER A 57 23.89 9.12 26.08
C SER A 57 25.17 9.45 25.30
N ARG A 58 26.12 8.51 25.25
CA ARG A 58 27.35 8.66 24.46
C ARG A 58 27.04 8.66 22.96
N TYR A 59 26.25 7.70 22.47
CA TYR A 59 25.93 7.59 21.06
C TYR A 59 24.96 8.68 20.59
N GLN A 60 23.99 9.06 21.43
CA GLN A 60 23.13 10.20 21.15
C GLN A 60 23.97 11.47 20.97
N ARG A 61 24.87 11.76 21.90
CA ARG A 61 25.76 12.93 21.80
C ARG A 61 26.65 12.86 20.56
N LEU A 62 27.24 11.70 20.28
CA LEU A 62 28.07 11.51 19.08
C LEU A 62 27.26 11.77 17.80
N TYR A 63 26.00 11.35 17.76
CA TYR A 63 25.13 11.59 16.61
C TYR A 63 24.78 13.08 16.48
N GLU A 64 24.37 13.72 17.58
CA GLU A 64 24.07 15.15 17.64
C GLU A 64 25.27 16.02 17.22
N GLU A 65 26.48 15.70 17.70
CA GLU A 65 27.74 16.39 17.33
C GLU A 65 28.10 16.23 15.84
N ARG A 66 27.57 15.21 15.15
CA ARG A 66 27.84 14.94 13.73
C ARG A 66 26.69 15.36 12.84
N LEU A 67 25.52 15.66 13.39
CA LEU A 67 24.27 15.83 12.67
C LEU A 67 24.38 16.81 11.51
N ASP A 68 25.00 17.98 11.76
CA ASP A 68 25.18 19.05 10.76
C ASP A 68 26.10 18.66 9.59
N HIS A 69 26.85 17.57 9.73
CA HIS A 69 27.76 17.02 8.71
C HIS A 69 27.25 15.73 8.06
N LEU A 70 26.07 15.24 8.47
CA LEU A 70 25.46 14.05 7.90
C LEU A 70 24.41 14.43 6.86
N GLN A 71 24.33 13.61 5.81
CA GLN A 71 23.20 13.60 4.90
C GLN A 71 22.28 12.46 5.30
N ILE A 72 21.25 12.76 6.07
CA ILE A 72 20.28 11.77 6.50
C ILE A 72 19.23 11.62 5.41
N LEU A 73 18.99 10.38 5.00
CA LEU A 73 17.93 10.03 4.06
C LEU A 73 16.90 9.15 4.76
N LYS A 74 15.65 9.58 4.74
CA LYS A 74 14.53 8.71 5.11
C LYS A 74 14.03 7.97 3.88
N PHE A 75 14.30 6.68 3.83
CA PHE A 75 13.81 5.82 2.76
C PHE A 75 12.45 5.22 3.14
N VAL A 76 11.43 5.45 2.32
CA VAL A 76 10.03 5.04 2.56
C VAL A 76 9.52 4.16 1.41
N PRO A 77 9.23 2.87 1.65
CA PRO A 77 8.60 2.03 0.64
C PRO A 77 7.09 2.33 0.54
N ALA A 78 6.67 3.04 -0.52
CA ALA A 78 5.30 3.53 -0.71
C ALA A 78 4.60 3.00 -1.98
N SER A 79 5.16 1.98 -2.64
CA SER A 79 4.67 1.43 -3.91
C SER A 79 3.52 0.42 -3.77
N GLY A 80 3.22 0.01 -2.53
CA GLY A 80 2.17 -0.95 -2.24
C GLY A 80 0.77 -0.35 -2.40
N ALA A 81 -0.05 -0.99 -3.24
CA ALA A 81 -1.48 -0.69 -3.32
C ALA A 81 -2.18 -0.99 -1.99
N ALA A 82 -3.24 -0.24 -1.69
CA ALA A 82 -4.04 -0.44 -0.49
C ALA A 82 -4.91 -1.72 -0.52
N THR A 83 -4.88 -2.50 -1.60
CA THR A 83 -5.73 -3.68 -1.82
C THR A 83 -5.71 -4.68 -0.65
N ARG A 84 -4.53 -4.98 -0.07
CA ARG A 84 -4.44 -5.88 1.11
C ARG A 84 -5.06 -5.27 2.37
N MET A 85 -5.03 -3.94 2.52
CA MET A 85 -5.65 -3.22 3.64
C MET A 85 -7.18 -3.35 3.59
N PHE A 86 -7.75 -3.41 2.39
CA PHE A 86 -9.19 -3.50 2.16
C PHE A 86 -9.67 -4.89 1.73
N LYS A 87 -8.83 -5.92 1.87
CA LYS A 87 -9.13 -7.29 1.40
C LYS A 87 -10.49 -7.80 1.89
N PHE A 88 -10.75 -7.69 3.20
CA PHE A 88 -11.99 -8.17 3.82
C PHE A 88 -13.24 -7.43 3.30
N LEU A 89 -13.08 -6.20 2.79
CA LEU A 89 -14.16 -5.43 2.17
C LEU A 89 -14.39 -5.85 0.72
N HIS A 90 -13.33 -6.16 -0.03
CA HIS A 90 -13.46 -6.74 -1.36
C HIS A 90 -14.14 -8.12 -1.30
N GLU A 91 -13.74 -8.97 -0.34
CA GLU A 91 -14.39 -10.25 -0.07
C GLU A 91 -15.87 -10.06 0.31
N PHE A 92 -16.17 -9.07 1.17
CA PHE A 92 -17.55 -8.72 1.48
C PHE A 92 -18.36 -8.34 0.23
N LEU A 93 -17.85 -7.48 -0.65
CA LEU A 93 -18.56 -7.10 -1.88
C LEU A 93 -18.75 -8.26 -2.86
N LYS A 94 -17.80 -9.21 -2.89
CA LYS A 94 -17.80 -10.37 -3.80
C LYS A 94 -18.76 -11.47 -3.35
N ASP A 95 -18.74 -11.79 -2.05
CA ASP A 95 -19.36 -12.99 -1.52
C ASP A 95 -20.69 -12.72 -0.80
N PHE A 96 -21.02 -11.46 -0.50
CA PHE A 96 -22.26 -11.10 0.17
C PHE A 96 -23.46 -11.08 -0.79
N ASP A 97 -24.45 -11.92 -0.51
CA ASP A 97 -25.74 -11.90 -1.20
C ASP A 97 -26.80 -11.15 -0.38
N PRO A 98 -27.24 -9.94 -0.82
CA PRO A 98 -28.25 -9.17 -0.12
C PRO A 98 -29.67 -9.79 -0.16
N CYS A 99 -29.93 -10.78 -1.02
CA CYS A 99 -31.22 -11.48 -1.06
C CYS A 99 -31.30 -12.56 0.01
N GLU A 100 -30.18 -13.24 0.28
CA GLU A 100 -30.12 -14.41 1.17
C GLU A 100 -29.58 -14.07 2.57
N ASP A 101 -28.66 -13.10 2.68
CA ASP A 101 -27.94 -12.81 3.92
C ASP A 101 -28.29 -11.47 4.56
N SER A 102 -28.26 -11.47 5.90
CA SER A 102 -28.02 -10.25 6.68
C SER A 102 -26.52 -10.07 6.88
N ILE A 103 -26.06 -8.83 7.07
CA ILE A 103 -24.63 -8.57 7.31
C ILE A 103 -24.12 -9.36 8.53
N ASN A 104 -24.92 -9.49 9.59
CA ASN A 104 -24.56 -10.27 10.77
C ASN A 104 -24.48 -11.78 10.47
N SER A 105 -25.41 -12.31 9.65
CA SER A 105 -25.35 -13.71 9.17
C SER A 105 -24.05 -13.96 8.41
N PHE A 106 -23.73 -13.09 7.46
CA PHE A 106 -22.50 -13.16 6.67
C PHE A 106 -21.25 -13.13 7.55
N ILE A 107 -21.18 -12.20 8.51
CA ILE A 107 -20.05 -12.09 9.46
C ILE A 107 -19.87 -13.39 10.25
N ASN A 108 -20.96 -13.97 10.77
CA ASN A 108 -20.89 -15.19 11.57
C ASN A 108 -20.51 -16.42 10.72
N LYS A 109 -21.09 -16.54 9.53
CA LYS A 109 -20.84 -17.64 8.59
C LYS A 109 -19.38 -17.65 8.12
N ASN A 110 -18.84 -16.48 7.77
CA ASN A 110 -17.48 -16.35 7.24
C ASN A 110 -16.42 -16.01 8.30
N ARG A 111 -16.82 -15.88 9.58
CA ARG A 111 -15.96 -15.43 10.69
C ARG A 111 -15.25 -14.10 10.42
N ALA A 112 -15.92 -13.18 9.73
CA ALA A 112 -15.36 -11.90 9.25
C ALA A 112 -15.31 -10.84 10.37
N GLN A 113 -14.44 -11.03 11.37
CA GLN A 113 -14.32 -10.13 12.53
C GLN A 113 -13.83 -8.72 12.17
N GLU A 114 -12.99 -8.59 11.12
CA GLU A 114 -12.53 -7.28 10.64
C GLU A 114 -13.69 -6.46 10.09
N LEU A 115 -14.60 -7.09 9.34
CA LEU A 115 -15.81 -6.45 8.81
C LEU A 115 -16.74 -5.94 9.91
N PHE A 116 -16.92 -6.75 10.96
CA PHE A 116 -17.68 -6.34 12.15
C PHE A 116 -17.08 -5.11 12.81
N THR A 117 -15.77 -5.15 13.07
CA THR A 117 -15.03 -4.04 13.71
C THR A 117 -15.08 -2.78 12.85
N PHE A 118 -14.92 -2.93 11.53
CA PHE A 118 -15.00 -1.85 10.57
C PHE A 118 -16.35 -1.13 10.64
N PHE A 119 -17.48 -1.85 10.55
CA PHE A 119 -18.79 -1.22 10.59
C PHE A 119 -19.12 -0.57 11.94
N ILE A 120 -18.62 -1.11 13.06
CA ILE A 120 -18.78 -0.50 14.38
C ILE A 120 -18.00 0.81 14.50
N ALA A 121 -16.78 0.84 13.96
CA ALA A 121 -15.88 1.97 14.07
C ALA A 121 -15.88 2.89 12.85
N ILE A 122 -16.84 2.72 11.92
CA ILE A 122 -16.79 3.33 10.59
C ILE A 122 -16.66 4.86 10.64
N GLU A 123 -17.34 5.51 11.60
CA GLU A 123 -17.32 6.97 11.81
C GLU A 123 -16.01 7.50 12.40
N LYS A 124 -15.14 6.60 12.87
CA LYS A 124 -13.83 6.95 13.43
C LYS A 124 -12.73 7.02 12.38
N PHE A 125 -12.97 6.50 11.17
CA PHE A 125 -11.97 6.54 10.12
C PHE A 125 -11.82 7.94 9.54
N PRO A 126 -10.58 8.36 9.17
CA PRO A 126 -10.33 9.68 8.61
C PRO A 126 -11.13 9.93 7.32
N PHE A 127 -11.32 8.91 6.49
CA PHE A 127 -12.06 9.03 5.24
C PHE A 127 -13.59 9.04 5.38
N TYR A 128 -14.15 8.87 6.59
CA TYR A 128 -15.60 8.69 6.75
C TYR A 128 -16.39 9.86 6.18
N ASP A 129 -16.02 11.09 6.54
CA ASP A 129 -16.76 12.29 6.11
C ASP A 129 -16.69 12.50 4.61
N GLU A 130 -15.55 12.18 3.99
CA GLU A 130 -15.34 12.25 2.54
C GLU A 130 -16.21 11.23 1.80
N VAL A 131 -16.24 9.97 2.26
CA VAL A 131 -17.12 8.92 1.71
C VAL A 131 -18.58 9.34 1.85
N MET A 132 -18.98 9.87 3.01
CA MET A 132 -20.35 10.31 3.25
C MET A 132 -20.76 11.49 2.38
N ALA A 133 -19.87 12.47 2.16
CA ALA A 133 -20.12 13.59 1.26
C ALA A 133 -20.28 13.12 -0.20
N SER A 134 -19.41 12.19 -0.63
CA SER A 134 -19.48 11.56 -1.94
C SER A 134 -20.81 10.81 -2.11
N LEU A 135 -21.19 9.96 -1.16
CA LEU A 135 -22.46 9.22 -1.17
C LEU A 135 -23.70 10.12 -1.28
N ARG A 136 -23.75 11.23 -0.53
CA ARG A 136 -24.88 12.16 -0.55
C ARG A 136 -25.01 12.89 -1.89
N THR A 137 -23.90 13.07 -2.60
CA THR A 137 -23.88 13.68 -3.94
C THR A 137 -24.29 12.66 -5.00
N THR A 138 -23.84 11.42 -4.87
CA THR A 138 -24.12 10.35 -5.84
C THR A 138 -25.54 9.80 -5.74
N TYR A 139 -26.12 9.73 -4.54
CA TYR A 139 -27.41 9.07 -4.29
C TYR A 139 -28.47 10.03 -3.72
N ASN A 140 -29.38 10.50 -4.58
CA ASN A 140 -30.45 11.47 -4.25
C ASN A 140 -31.34 11.07 -3.05
N GLU A 141 -31.58 9.78 -2.82
CA GLU A 141 -32.43 9.27 -1.73
C GLU A 141 -31.62 8.55 -0.65
N TRP A 142 -30.37 8.92 -0.42
CA TRP A 142 -29.49 8.31 0.59
C TRP A 142 -30.19 8.08 1.94
N HIS A 143 -30.95 9.05 2.42
CA HIS A 143 -31.62 8.97 3.71
C HIS A 143 -32.68 7.86 3.79
N ALA A 144 -33.40 7.60 2.69
CA ALA A 144 -34.47 6.60 2.62
C ALA A 144 -33.96 5.15 2.52
N LYS A 145 -32.67 4.97 2.19
CA LYS A 145 -32.05 3.64 2.06
C LYS A 145 -32.00 2.89 3.38
N ALA A 146 -32.20 1.57 3.32
CA ALA A 146 -32.06 0.69 4.47
C ALA A 146 -30.61 0.64 4.98
N ASP A 147 -30.40 0.37 6.27
CA ASP A 147 -29.05 0.30 6.88
C ASP A 147 -28.11 -0.65 6.13
N ARG A 148 -28.62 -1.83 5.75
CA ARG A 148 -27.88 -2.82 4.95
C ARG A 148 -27.40 -2.24 3.62
N GLU A 149 -28.28 -1.57 2.89
CA GLU A 149 -27.94 -0.96 1.60
C GLU A 149 -26.92 0.17 1.78
N LYS A 150 -27.09 1.00 2.81
CA LYS A 150 -26.14 2.07 3.15
C LYS A 150 -24.73 1.53 3.38
N LYS A 151 -24.58 0.41 4.09
CA LYS A 151 -23.28 -0.23 4.35
C LYS A 151 -22.64 -0.76 3.07
N ILE A 152 -23.40 -1.39 2.19
CA ILE A 152 -22.89 -1.88 0.90
C ILE A 152 -22.43 -0.70 0.04
N LEU A 153 -23.28 0.33 -0.09
CA LEU A 153 -22.96 1.52 -0.88
C LEU A 153 -21.75 2.27 -0.31
N PHE A 154 -21.60 2.34 1.02
CA PHE A 154 -20.41 2.93 1.63
C PHE A 154 -19.14 2.21 1.18
N VAL A 155 -19.12 0.88 1.27
CA VAL A 155 -17.94 0.09 0.88
C VAL A 155 -17.65 0.25 -0.62
N LYS A 156 -18.68 0.26 -1.47
CA LYS A 156 -18.53 0.51 -2.91
C LYS A 156 -17.99 1.91 -3.20
N GLN A 157 -18.62 2.94 -2.64
CA GLN A 157 -18.21 4.33 -2.83
C GLN A 157 -16.78 4.56 -2.37
N MET A 158 -16.32 3.85 -1.34
CA MET A 158 -14.94 3.95 -0.88
C MET A 158 -13.94 3.28 -1.83
N LEU A 159 -14.25 2.09 -2.33
CA LEU A 159 -13.26 1.22 -2.99
C LEU A 159 -13.25 1.29 -4.51
N GLU A 160 -14.42 1.44 -5.14
CA GLU A 160 -14.59 1.31 -6.58
C GLU A 160 -14.08 2.57 -7.32
N ILE A 161 -13.71 2.39 -8.60
CA ILE A 161 -13.17 3.45 -9.47
C ILE A 161 -14.19 4.59 -9.65
N ASP A 162 -15.48 4.24 -9.72
CA ASP A 162 -16.58 5.21 -9.84
C ASP A 162 -16.89 5.94 -8.52
N GLY A 163 -16.22 5.54 -7.44
CA GLY A 163 -16.27 6.17 -6.12
C GLY A 163 -15.03 7.01 -5.83
N LEU A 164 -14.45 6.80 -4.64
CA LEU A 164 -13.19 7.42 -4.19
C LEU A 164 -11.95 6.60 -4.57
N ASN A 165 -12.14 5.41 -5.16
CA ASN A 165 -11.07 4.59 -5.72
C ASN A 165 -9.96 4.18 -4.73
N TYR A 166 -10.24 4.14 -3.42
CA TYR A 166 -9.21 3.78 -2.42
C TYR A 166 -8.73 2.33 -2.57
N GLY A 167 -9.50 1.45 -3.22
CA GLY A 167 -9.09 0.07 -3.50
C GLY A 167 -7.86 -0.02 -4.40
N ASN A 168 -7.67 0.95 -5.30
CA ASN A 168 -6.57 0.98 -6.26
C ASN A 168 -5.48 2.01 -5.92
N MET A 169 -5.73 2.90 -4.96
CA MET A 169 -4.81 3.97 -4.60
C MET A 169 -3.58 3.44 -3.80
N PRO A 170 -2.39 4.04 -3.95
CA PRO A 170 -1.26 3.77 -3.08
C PRO A 170 -1.62 4.07 -1.63
N LYS A 171 -1.17 3.23 -0.70
CA LYS A 171 -1.42 3.43 0.75
C LYS A 171 -0.96 4.80 1.23
N GLY A 172 0.13 5.33 0.66
CA GLY A 172 0.67 6.64 0.96
C GLY A 172 -0.34 7.77 0.80
N LEU A 173 -1.31 7.65 -0.11
CA LEU A 173 -2.28 8.69 -0.41
C LEU A 173 -3.64 8.47 0.26
N VAL A 174 -3.85 7.33 0.92
CA VAL A 174 -5.12 7.06 1.62
C VAL A 174 -5.16 7.91 2.90
N PRO A 175 -6.30 8.56 3.23
CA PRO A 175 -6.46 9.24 4.51
C PRO A 175 -6.18 8.29 5.68
N PHE A 176 -5.19 8.63 6.49
CA PHE A 176 -4.60 7.75 7.49
C PHE A 176 -4.81 8.24 8.93
N HIS A 177 -4.70 9.54 9.17
CA HIS A 177 -4.90 10.13 10.49
C HIS A 177 -5.93 11.25 10.45
N ARG A 178 -6.65 11.44 11.58
CA ARG A 178 -7.60 12.54 11.78
C ARG A 178 -7.14 13.40 12.94
N TYR A 179 -6.64 14.59 12.64
CA TYR A 179 -6.42 15.64 13.63
C TYR A 179 -7.71 16.42 13.87
N LYS A 180 -7.68 17.35 14.82
CA LYS A 180 -8.84 18.19 15.17
C LYS A 180 -9.38 18.98 13.98
N ASP A 181 -8.48 19.46 13.11
CA ASP A 181 -8.82 20.44 12.07
C ASP A 181 -8.74 19.86 10.65
N HIS A 182 -8.13 18.68 10.46
CA HIS A 182 -7.91 18.08 9.14
C HIS A 182 -7.58 16.59 9.24
N ASN A 183 -7.73 15.90 8.10
CA ASN A 183 -7.20 14.57 7.89
C ASN A 183 -5.86 14.65 7.17
N THR A 184 -4.98 13.69 7.42
CA THR A 184 -3.67 13.57 6.77
C THR A 184 -3.54 12.22 6.09
N THR A 185 -2.76 12.20 5.01
CA THR A 185 -2.36 10.98 4.33
C THR A 185 -1.13 10.37 5.01
N ALA A 186 -0.87 9.07 4.78
CA ALA A 186 0.35 8.46 5.29
C ALA A 186 1.62 9.10 4.71
N PHE A 187 1.54 9.63 3.49
CA PHE A 187 2.60 10.42 2.86
C PHE A 187 2.90 11.68 3.67
N GLU A 188 1.87 12.47 4.02
CA GLU A 188 2.01 13.66 4.87
C GLU A 188 2.63 13.34 6.24
N GLU A 189 2.19 12.27 6.89
CA GLU A 189 2.75 11.83 8.18
C GLU A 189 4.26 11.51 8.08
N HIS A 190 4.72 10.98 6.95
CA HIS A 190 6.15 10.73 6.77
C HIS A 190 6.96 12.02 6.69
N LEU A 191 6.41 13.14 6.21
CA LEU A 191 7.11 14.43 6.23
C LEU A 191 7.23 14.95 7.67
N PHE A 192 6.15 14.89 8.46
CA PHE A 192 6.21 15.23 9.89
C PHE A 192 7.23 14.38 10.64
N GLU A 193 7.19 13.07 10.46
CA GLU A 193 8.14 12.15 11.09
C GLU A 193 9.59 12.43 10.64
N ALA A 194 9.81 12.76 9.36
CA ALA A 194 11.16 13.10 8.85
C ALA A 194 11.71 14.38 9.48
N SER A 195 10.85 15.38 9.76
CA SER A 195 11.28 16.61 10.41
C SER A 195 11.83 16.38 11.83
N ILE A 196 11.43 15.30 12.50
CA ILE A 196 11.82 14.99 13.87
C ILE A 196 13.23 14.39 13.96
N TYR A 197 13.59 13.47 13.05
CA TYR A 197 14.86 12.72 13.16
C TYR A 197 15.73 12.71 11.90
N ALA A 198 15.20 13.11 10.74
CA ALA A 198 15.93 13.11 9.48
C ALA A 198 16.24 14.53 8.97
N SER A 199 15.92 15.56 9.76
CA SER A 199 16.25 16.95 9.44
C SER A 199 17.69 17.27 9.85
N THR A 200 18.47 17.82 8.93
CA THR A 200 19.77 18.46 9.18
C THR A 200 19.74 19.86 8.59
N ASN A 201 20.22 20.86 9.33
CA ASN A 201 20.19 22.27 8.87
C ASN A 201 18.81 22.76 8.40
N LYS A 202 17.73 22.31 9.05
CA LYS A 202 16.32 22.59 8.68
C LYS A 202 15.89 22.03 7.32
N GLN A 203 16.61 21.03 6.80
CA GLN A 203 16.24 20.33 5.58
C GLN A 203 16.10 18.83 5.88
N ALA A 204 15.01 18.21 5.45
CA ALA A 204 14.80 16.77 5.56
C ALA A 204 14.74 16.14 4.16
N ARG A 205 15.51 15.07 3.96
CA ARG A 205 15.57 14.35 2.68
C ARG A 205 14.79 13.05 2.78
N LEU A 206 13.85 12.86 1.87
CA LEU A 206 13.01 11.66 1.79
C LEU A 206 13.14 11.03 0.41
N HIS A 207 13.22 9.70 0.39
CA HIS A 207 13.14 8.93 -0.84
C HIS A 207 11.99 7.95 -0.76
N PHE A 208 11.01 8.09 -1.65
CA PHE A 208 9.87 7.19 -1.74
C PHE A 208 10.04 6.22 -2.92
N THR A 209 9.79 4.93 -2.68
CA THR A 209 9.52 4.02 -3.80
C THR A 209 8.03 4.04 -4.09
N ILE A 210 7.61 4.40 -5.30
CA ILE A 210 6.20 4.48 -5.70
C ILE A 210 5.97 3.75 -7.02
N ALA A 211 4.73 3.40 -7.32
CA ALA A 211 4.43 2.94 -8.67
C ALA A 211 4.45 4.13 -9.65
N GLU A 212 4.92 3.89 -10.87
CA GLU A 212 5.10 4.94 -11.88
C GLU A 212 3.78 5.67 -12.20
N ASP A 213 2.68 4.91 -12.34
CA ASP A 213 1.35 5.44 -12.65
C ASP A 213 0.80 6.44 -11.60
N PHE A 214 1.36 6.43 -10.38
CA PHE A 214 0.91 7.32 -9.29
C PHE A 214 1.84 8.49 -9.01
N LYS A 215 2.90 8.69 -9.81
CA LYS A 215 3.86 9.78 -9.62
C LYS A 215 3.18 11.15 -9.56
N ASP A 216 2.28 11.42 -10.50
CA ASP A 216 1.58 12.71 -10.55
C ASP A 216 0.64 12.91 -9.35
N HIS A 217 0.07 11.84 -8.81
CA HIS A 217 -0.77 11.91 -7.61
C HIS A 217 0.06 12.26 -6.36
N PHE A 218 1.27 11.70 -6.24
CA PHE A 218 2.19 12.06 -5.15
C PHE A 218 2.70 13.49 -5.28
N ASN A 219 3.02 13.95 -6.49
CA ASN A 219 3.40 15.34 -6.72
C ASN A 219 2.27 16.30 -6.34
N ALA A 220 1.05 16.02 -6.79
CA ALA A 220 -0.11 16.85 -6.46
C ALA A 220 -0.41 16.88 -4.95
N GLU A 221 -0.27 15.74 -4.27
CA GLU A 221 -0.41 15.68 -2.81
C GLU A 221 0.71 16.46 -2.12
N PHE A 222 1.95 16.37 -2.59
CA PHE A 222 3.06 17.16 -2.06
C PHE A 222 2.80 18.67 -2.21
N ASP A 223 2.43 19.13 -3.40
CA ASP A 223 2.10 20.53 -3.66
C ASP A 223 0.99 21.06 -2.73
N ARG A 224 0.03 20.19 -2.38
CA ARG A 224 -1.06 20.51 -1.45
C ARG A 224 -0.58 20.69 -0.01
N ILE A 225 0.35 19.86 0.45
CA ILE A 225 0.74 19.79 1.87
C ILE A 225 2.03 20.53 2.21
N GLU A 226 2.95 20.74 1.25
CA GLU A 226 4.32 21.23 1.45
C GLU A 226 4.34 22.43 2.40
N LYS A 227 3.71 23.54 2.01
CA LYS A 227 3.68 24.78 2.80
C LYS A 227 3.10 24.60 4.20
N ILE A 228 2.12 23.70 4.36
CA ILE A 228 1.48 23.44 5.65
C ILE A 228 2.46 22.72 6.57
N VAL A 229 3.14 21.68 6.05
CA VAL A 229 4.09 20.91 6.83
C VAL A 229 5.33 21.74 7.15
N GLU A 230 5.91 22.43 6.16
CA GLU A 230 7.06 23.30 6.35
C GLU A 230 6.80 24.39 7.39
N SER A 231 5.62 25.04 7.35
CA SER A 231 5.26 26.06 8.34
C SER A 231 5.10 25.49 9.74
N LYS A 232 4.65 24.24 9.88
CA LYS A 232 4.44 23.60 11.19
C LYS A 232 5.73 23.05 11.78
N THR A 233 6.64 22.57 10.94
CA THR A 233 7.89 21.90 11.36
C THR A 233 9.10 22.82 11.33
N GLY A 234 9.05 23.92 10.58
CA GLY A 234 10.20 24.78 10.31
C GLY A 234 11.30 24.08 9.51
N THR A 235 10.94 23.06 8.73
CA THR A 235 11.85 22.20 7.95
C THR A 235 11.41 22.18 6.49
N GLU A 236 12.34 22.40 5.56
CA GLU A 236 12.17 22.24 4.12
C GLU A 236 12.34 20.77 3.71
N PHE A 237 11.64 20.33 2.67
CA PHE A 237 11.64 18.93 2.25
C PHE A 237 12.22 18.71 0.86
N GLU A 238 13.24 17.85 0.76
CA GLU A 238 13.76 17.33 -0.49
C GLU A 238 13.19 15.92 -0.72
N ILE A 239 12.32 15.78 -1.72
CA ILE A 239 11.63 14.51 -2.01
C ILE A 239 12.12 13.93 -3.34
N GLU A 240 12.59 12.69 -3.28
CA GLU A 240 12.92 11.88 -4.45
C GLU A 240 11.96 10.70 -4.59
N PHE A 241 11.65 10.35 -5.84
CA PHE A 241 10.85 9.17 -6.17
C PHE A 241 11.66 8.18 -6.99
N SER A 242 11.55 6.90 -6.65
CA SER A 242 11.97 5.82 -7.54
C SER A 242 10.86 4.79 -7.75
N HIS A 243 11.00 4.00 -8.80
CA HIS A 243 9.99 3.01 -9.19
C HIS A 243 10.62 1.62 -9.26
N GLN A 244 9.83 0.62 -8.91
CA GLN A 244 10.22 -0.77 -9.14
C GLN A 244 10.23 -1.04 -10.65
N LYS A 245 11.35 -1.55 -11.18
CA LYS A 245 11.47 -1.87 -12.60
C LYS A 245 10.47 -2.97 -12.98
N SER A 246 9.74 -2.77 -14.07
CA SER A 246 8.83 -3.77 -14.66
C SER A 246 9.53 -5.11 -14.93
N SER A 247 10.85 -5.10 -15.16
CA SER A 247 11.64 -6.31 -15.37
C SER A 247 11.71 -7.23 -14.15
N THR A 248 11.26 -6.77 -12.99
CA THR A 248 11.17 -7.56 -11.76
C THR A 248 9.77 -8.13 -11.51
N ASP A 249 8.80 -7.83 -12.39
CA ASP A 249 7.47 -8.41 -12.31
C ASP A 249 7.52 -9.94 -12.42
N THR A 250 6.65 -10.62 -11.69
CA THR A 250 6.56 -12.08 -11.68
C THR A 250 5.33 -12.52 -12.45
N ILE A 251 5.49 -13.46 -13.38
CA ILE A 251 4.38 -14.01 -14.16
C ILE A 251 3.39 -14.72 -13.24
N ALA A 252 2.10 -14.45 -13.41
CA ALA A 252 1.07 -15.20 -12.71
C ALA A 252 0.80 -16.52 -13.43
N VAL A 253 0.66 -17.59 -12.66
CA VAL A 253 0.35 -18.93 -13.17
C VAL A 253 -0.88 -19.50 -12.48
N ASP A 254 -1.59 -20.39 -13.17
CA ASP A 254 -2.67 -21.17 -12.60
C ASP A 254 -2.14 -22.32 -11.71
N TYR A 255 -3.05 -23.10 -11.11
CA TYR A 255 -2.71 -24.27 -10.31
C TYR A 255 -1.93 -25.36 -11.07
N ASN A 256 -1.94 -25.32 -12.41
CA ASN A 256 -1.18 -26.22 -13.28
C ASN A 256 0.15 -25.60 -13.75
N ASN A 257 0.58 -24.49 -13.15
CA ASN A 257 1.75 -23.70 -13.52
C ASN A 257 1.74 -23.24 -14.99
N GLN A 258 0.56 -23.00 -15.56
CA GLN A 258 0.40 -22.36 -16.87
C GLN A 258 0.24 -20.85 -16.71
N PRO A 259 0.89 -20.03 -17.55
CA PRO A 259 0.71 -18.59 -17.53
C PRO A 259 -0.76 -18.18 -17.63
N ILE A 260 -1.20 -17.30 -16.75
CA ILE A 260 -2.51 -16.67 -16.85
C ILE A 260 -2.48 -15.66 -17.99
N VAL A 261 -3.46 -15.75 -18.88
CA VAL A 261 -3.64 -14.86 -20.02
C VAL A 261 -4.92 -14.06 -19.80
N THR A 262 -4.81 -12.75 -19.97
CA THR A 262 -5.94 -11.82 -19.90
C THR A 262 -6.88 -11.99 -21.09
N GLU A 263 -8.07 -11.40 -21.02
CA GLU A 263 -9.04 -11.43 -22.12
C GLU A 263 -8.49 -10.79 -23.42
N THR A 264 -7.53 -9.86 -23.31
CA THR A 264 -6.85 -9.22 -24.45
C THR A 264 -5.75 -10.07 -25.08
N GLY A 265 -5.44 -11.25 -24.51
CA GLY A 265 -4.38 -12.14 -24.98
C GLY A 265 -2.99 -11.88 -24.38
N ASP A 266 -2.87 -10.88 -23.50
CA ASP A 266 -1.61 -10.52 -22.81
C ASP A 266 -1.35 -11.41 -21.60
N LEU A 267 -0.08 -11.64 -21.28
CA LEU A 267 0.31 -12.33 -20.05
C LEU A 267 0.00 -11.47 -18.83
N PHE A 268 -0.55 -12.09 -17.79
CA PHE A 268 -0.80 -11.42 -16.53
C PHE A 268 0.45 -11.45 -15.64
N PHE A 269 0.81 -10.29 -15.08
CA PHE A 269 1.95 -10.12 -14.19
C PHE A 269 1.50 -9.60 -12.83
N SER A 270 2.12 -10.11 -11.77
CA SER A 270 2.02 -9.56 -10.42
C SER A 270 3.31 -8.84 -10.06
N ARG A 271 3.22 -7.72 -9.34
CA ARG A 271 4.42 -7.12 -8.72
C ARG A 271 4.85 -8.04 -7.57
N LEU A 272 6.16 -8.20 -7.37
CA LEU A 272 6.72 -8.99 -6.27
C LEU A 272 6.04 -8.63 -4.92
N GLY A 273 5.39 -9.61 -4.28
CA GLY A 273 4.74 -9.44 -2.98
C GLY A 273 3.24 -9.08 -3.01
N MET A 274 2.60 -8.98 -4.18
CA MET A 274 1.13 -8.92 -4.28
C MET A 274 0.51 -10.31 -4.45
N GLU A 275 -0.38 -10.67 -3.53
CA GLU A 275 -1.31 -11.80 -3.70
C GLU A 275 -2.51 -11.32 -4.54
N LEU A 276 -2.91 -12.12 -5.53
CA LEU A 276 -4.13 -11.90 -6.31
C LEU A 276 -5.28 -12.65 -5.61
N TYR A 277 -6.43 -11.99 -5.43
CA TYR A 277 -7.65 -12.55 -4.81
C TYR A 277 -8.83 -12.51 -5.79
#